data_AF-A0A2H4RCM7-F1
#
_entry.id   AF-A0A2H4RCM7-F1
#
_cell.length_a   1.000
_cell.length_b   1.000
_cell.length_c   1.000
_cell.angle_alpha   90.00
_cell.angle_beta   90.00
_cell.angle_gamma   90.00
#
_symmetry.space_group_name_H-M   'P 1'
#
loop_
_entity.id
_entity.type
_entity.pdbx_description
1 polymer ?
#
loop_
_entity_poly.entity_id
_entity_poly.type
_entity_poly.pdbx_seq_one_letter_code
_entity_poly.pdbx_strand_id
1 'polypeptide(L)' 'DVYKIGGIGTVPVGRVETGVLKPGMVVTFAPAGLTTEVKSVEMHHEALQEAVPGDN' A
#
# COMPACT_ATOMS: atom_id res chain seq x y z
N ASP A 1 7.55 6.18 -4.06
CA ASP A 1 7.83 7.23 -3.06
C ASP A 1 7.16 6.95 -1.75
N VAL A 2 7.57 7.62 -0.67
CA VAL A 2 6.98 7.45 0.67
C VAL A 2 6.68 8.82 1.25
N TYR A 3 5.42 9.03 1.65
CA TYR A 3 4.94 10.28 2.23
C TYR A 3 4.50 10.08 3.68
N LYS A 4 4.64 11.13 4.50
CA LYS A 4 4.04 11.20 5.85
C LYS A 4 2.90 12.20 5.80
N ILE A 5 1.67 11.71 5.95
CA ILE A 5 0.46 12.54 5.92
C ILE A 5 -0.13 12.60 7.33
N GLY A 6 -0.33 13.82 7.85
CA GLY A 6 -0.91 14.02 9.17
C GLY A 6 -2.30 13.38 9.26
N GLY A 7 -2.56 12.60 10.32
CA GLY A 7 -3.84 11.92 10.53
C GLY A 7 -4.03 10.60 9.78
N ILE A 8 -3.27 10.33 8.71
CA ILE A 8 -3.30 9.06 7.96
C ILE A 8 -2.12 8.16 8.35
N GLY A 9 -0.93 8.76 8.48
CA GLY A 9 0.31 8.06 8.78
C GLY A 9 1.25 8.00 7.58
N THR A 10 1.90 6.85 7.39
CA THR A 10 2.89 6.65 6.32
C THR A 10 2.20 6.06 5.10
N VAL A 11 2.34 6.73 3.96
CA VAL A 11 1.71 6.36 2.69
C VAL A 11 2.81 6.06 1.66
N PRO A 12 3.15 4.78 1.44
CA PRO A 12 4.00 4.37 0.34
C PRO A 12 3.21 4.34 -0.97
N VAL A 13 3.84 4.77 -2.06
CA VAL A 13 3.28 4.78 -3.42
C VAL A 13 4.23 4.07 -4.36
N GLY A 14 3.69 3.20 -5.21
CA GLY A 14 4.45 2.43 -6.19
C GLY A 14 3.57 1.41 -6.91
N ARG A 15 4.20 0.72 -7.86
CA ARG A 15 3.55 -0.31 -8.67
C ARG A 15 3.37 -1.61 -7.90
N VAL A 16 2.22 -2.26 -8.06
CA VAL A 16 2.10 -3.69 -7.75
C VAL A 16 2.76 -4.49 -8.87
N GLU A 17 3.89 -5.12 -8.58
CA GLU A 17 4.61 -5.93 -9.57
C GLU A 17 4.02 -7.34 -9.70
N THR A 18 3.58 -7.94 -8.59
CA THR A 18 3.02 -9.30 -8.56
C THR A 18 2.01 -9.46 -7.42
N GLY A 19 1.14 -10.48 -7.52
CA GLY A 19 0.16 -10.80 -6.49
C GLY A 19 -1.01 -9.80 -6.42
N VAL A 20 -1.70 -9.77 -5.28
CA VAL A 20 -2.83 -8.86 -5.03
C VAL A 20 -2.61 -8.17 -3.68
N LEU A 21 -2.85 -6.86 -3.62
CA LEU A 21 -2.78 -6.06 -2.39
C LEU A 21 -4.18 -5.63 -1.98
N LYS A 22 -4.57 -5.88 -0.73
CA LYS A 22 -5.90 -5.54 -0.21
C LYS A 22 -5.82 -4.85 1.15
N PRO A 23 -6.77 -3.97 1.49
CA PRO A 23 -6.98 -3.54 2.87
C PRO A 23 -7.10 -4.74 3.82
N GLY A 24 -6.54 -4.61 5.02
CA GLY A 24 -6.50 -5.65 6.06
C GLY A 24 -5.38 -6.68 5.91
N MET A 25 -4.63 -6.68 4.80
CA MET A 25 -3.46 -7.54 4.67
C MET A 25 -2.33 -7.07 5.59
N VAL A 26 -1.59 -8.02 6.16
CA VAL A 26 -0.35 -7.74 6.88
C VAL A 26 0.81 -7.86 5.90
N VAL A 27 1.55 -6.77 5.72
CA VAL A 27 2.68 -6.65 4.78
C VAL A 27 3.97 -6.40 5.52
N THR A 28 5.09 -6.80 4.92
CA THR A 28 6.43 -6.59 5.49
C THR A 28 7.29 -5.78 4.53
N PHE A 29 7.82 -4.66 5.01
CA PHE A 29 8.67 -3.76 4.25
C PHE A 29 10.14 -4.17 4.34
N ALA A 30 10.73 -4.51 3.19
CA ALA A 30 12.16 -4.72 3.04
C ALA A 30 12.92 -3.37 2.92
N PRO A 31 14.22 -3.32 3.28
CA PRO A 31 15.01 -4.39 3.88
C PRO A 31 14.84 -4.48 5.41
N ALA A 32 14.18 -3.50 6.03
CA ALA A 32 14.10 -3.38 7.50
C ALA A 32 13.27 -4.49 8.18
N GLY A 33 12.46 -5.24 7.43
CA GLY A 33 11.61 -6.29 7.98
C GLY A 33 10.44 -5.74 8.82
N LEU A 34 10.03 -4.50 8.57
CA LEU A 34 8.93 -3.89 9.32
C LEU A 34 7.59 -4.44 8.85
N THR A 35 6.85 -5.09 9.74
CA THR A 35 5.52 -5.64 9.45
C THR A 35 4.42 -4.69 9.93
N THR A 36 3.43 -4.42 9.09
CA THR A 36 2.25 -3.61 9.44
C THR A 36 1.03 -4.04 8.64
N GLU A 37 -0.15 -3.60 9.05
CA GLU A 37 -1.41 -3.80 8.31
C GLU A 37 -1.61 -2.70 7.26
N VAL A 38 -2.11 -3.08 6.08
CA VAL A 38 -2.56 -2.19 5.02
C VAL A 38 -3.94 -1.66 5.40
N LYS A 39 -4.09 -0.34 5.55
CA LYS A 39 -5.36 0.27 5.96
C LYS A 39 -6.27 0.60 4.77
N SER A 40 -5.71 1.14 3.70
CA SER A 40 -6.42 1.40 2.44
C SER A 40 -5.47 1.14 1.26
N VAL A 41 -6.07 0.95 0.09
CA VAL A 41 -5.38 0.92 -1.21
C VAL A 41 -6.11 1.92 -2.10
N GLU A 42 -5.38 2.83 -2.72
CA GLU A 42 -5.93 3.93 -3.50
C GLU A 42 -5.14 4.11 -4.81
N MET A 43 -5.83 4.40 -5.91
CA MET A 43 -5.24 4.74 -7.20
C MET A 43 -5.96 5.97 -7.77
N HIS A 44 -5.20 6.98 -8.20
CA HIS A 44 -5.75 8.22 -8.78
C HIS A 44 -6.88 8.88 -7.94
N HIS A 45 -6.76 8.85 -6.62
CA HIS A 45 -7.76 9.36 -5.63
C HIS A 45 -9.05 8.52 -5.52
N GLU A 46 -9.05 7.29 -5.99
CA GLU A 46 -10.15 6.35 -5.80
C GLU A 46 -9.73 5.19 -4.90
N ALA A 47 -10.59 4.85 -3.94
CA ALA A 47 -10.37 3.71 -3.06
C ALA A 47 -10.67 2.40 -3.81
N LEU A 48 -9.73 1.46 -3.72
CA LEU A 48 -9.84 0.15 -4.33
C LEU A 48 -10.09 -0.92 -3.28
N GLN A 49 -10.88 -1.95 -3.65
CA GLN A 49 -11.04 -3.15 -2.82
C GLN A 49 -9.81 -4.05 -2.90
N GLU A 50 -9.08 -3.99 -4.02
CA GLU A 50 -7.83 -4.68 -4.26
C GLU A 50 -7.03 -3.94 -5.35
N ALA A 51 -5.70 -3.99 -5.27
CA ALA A 51 -4.79 -3.64 -6.36
C ALA A 51 -4.13 -4.89 -6.91
N VAL A 52 -3.99 -4.94 -8.24
CA VAL A 52 -3.50 -6.08 -9.00
C VAL A 52 -2.22 -5.72 -9.76
N PRO A 53 -1.50 -6.69 -10.34
CA PRO A 53 -0.24 -6.39 -11.02
C PRO A 53 -0.45 -5.39 -12.15
N GLY A 54 0.32 -4.30 -12.11
CA GLY A 54 0.25 -3.21 -13.07
C GLY A 54 -0.44 -1.93 -12.59
N ASP A 55 -1.14 -1.98 -11.46
CA ASP A 55 -1.70 -0.79 -10.81
C ASP A 55 -0.58 0.05 -10.16
N ASN A 56 -0.74 1.38 -10.14
CA ASN A 56 0.20 2.37 -9.62
C ASN A 56 -0.46 3.37 -8.68
#